data_AF-A0A352DPQ9-F1
#
_entry.id   AF-A0A352DPQ9-F1
#
_cell.length_a   1.000
_cell.length_b   1.000
_cell.length_c   1.000
_cell.angle_alpha   90.00
_cell.angle_beta   90.00
_cell.angle_gamma   90.00
#
_symmetry.space_group_name_H-M   'P 1'
#
loop_
_entity.id
_entity.type
_entity.pdbx_description
1 polymer ?
#
loop_
_entity_poly.entity_id
_entity_poly.type
_entity_poly.pdbx_seq_one_letter_code
_entity_poly.pdbx_strand_id
1 'polypeptide(L)'
;MIKLDLAKQLSSNPYPGRGIVIGKSEDGKYAVTAYFIMGRSENSRNRVFVEDGEGIRTQAFDPSKLTDPHLIIYSPVRVLGSKLIVTNGDQTDT
;
A
#
# COMPACT_ATOMS: atom_id res chain seq x y z
N MET A 1 25.66 7.46 4.94
CA MET A 1 24.36 6.76 4.94
C MET A 1 24.60 5.28 4.71
N ILE A 2 23.94 4.41 5.47
CA ILE A 2 24.02 2.96 5.29
C ILE A 2 23.00 2.58 4.21
N LYS A 3 23.46 1.97 3.10
CA LYS A 3 22.55 1.35 2.13
C LYS A 3 22.01 0.05 2.71
N LEU A 4 20.69 -0.07 2.77
CA LEU A 4 20.00 -1.29 3.18
C LEU A 4 19.56 -2.07 1.93
N ASP A 5 19.71 -3.38 1.97
CA ASP A 5 19.14 -4.29 0.98
C ASP A 5 17.66 -4.51 1.32
N LEU A 6 16.75 -3.99 0.49
CA LEU A 6 15.30 -4.08 0.68
C LEU A 6 14.82 -5.54 0.75
N ALA A 7 15.33 -6.41 -0.13
CA ALA A 7 14.90 -7.81 -0.15
C ALA A 7 15.28 -8.50 1.16
N LYS A 8 16.49 -8.23 1.67
CA LYS A 8 16.93 -8.73 2.98
C LYS A 8 16.09 -8.15 4.13
N GLN A 9 15.77 -6.86 4.11
CA GLN A 9 14.93 -6.24 5.15
C GLN A 9 13.54 -6.88 5.20
N LEU A 10 12.91 -7.07 4.04
CA LEU A 10 11.57 -7.67 3.97
C LEU A 10 11.59 -9.16 4.30
N SER A 11 12.58 -9.93 3.84
CA SER A 11 12.63 -11.37 4.10
C SER A 11 12.99 -11.73 5.54
N SER A 12 13.77 -10.87 6.22
CA SER A 12 14.12 -11.05 7.63
C SER A 12 13.01 -10.66 8.61
N ASN A 13 11.95 -10.02 8.13
CA ASN A 13 10.80 -9.61 8.92
C ASN A 13 9.55 -10.41 8.50
N PRO A 14 9.04 -11.34 9.31
CA PRO A 14 7.85 -12.11 8.94
C PRO A 14 6.57 -11.26 8.84
N TYR A 15 6.59 -10.04 9.38
CA TYR A 15 5.46 -9.11 9.31
C TYR A 15 5.91 -7.64 9.21
N PRO A 16 6.33 -7.17 8.03
CA PRO A 16 6.63 -5.76 7.77
C PRO A 16 5.41 -4.83 7.85
N GLY A 17 4.19 -5.38 7.84
CA GLY A 17 2.97 -4.60 7.95
C GLY A 17 2.58 -3.94 6.63
N ARG A 18 2.35 -2.62 6.65
CA ARG A 18 2.08 -1.80 5.46
C ARG A 18 3.37 -1.08 5.09
N GLY A 19 3.75 -1.10 3.82
CA GLY A 19 4.98 -0.45 3.39
C GLY A 19 4.84 0.29 2.08
N ILE A 20 5.63 1.35 1.97
CA ILE A 20 5.76 2.21 0.80
C ILE A 20 7.25 2.23 0.44
N VAL A 21 7.58 1.90 -0.80
CA VAL A 21 8.94 1.98 -1.34
C VAL A 21 8.90 3.01 -2.46
N ILE A 22 9.76 4.02 -2.38
CA ILE A 22 9.87 5.07 -3.38
C ILE A 22 11.30 5.06 -3.92
N GLY A 23 11.43 5.08 -5.24
CA GLY A 23 12.71 5.09 -5.91
C GLY A 23 12.60 5.57 -7.35
N LYS A 24 13.60 5.23 -8.14
CA LYS A 24 13.63 5.48 -9.59
C LYS A 24 13.89 4.18 -10.32
N SER A 25 13.51 4.12 -11.59
CA SER A 25 13.96 3.08 -12.51
C SER A 25 15.49 3.06 -12.60
N GLU A 26 16.05 1.96 -13.07
CA GLU A 26 17.50 1.80 -13.25
C GLU A 26 18.11 2.89 -14.14
N ASP A 27 17.39 3.30 -15.20
CA ASP A 27 17.79 4.39 -16.10
C ASP A 27 17.52 5.79 -15.54
N GLY A 28 16.94 5.89 -14.34
CA GLY A 28 16.64 7.15 -13.65
C GLY A 28 15.50 7.98 -14.26
N LYS A 29 14.83 7.51 -15.33
CA LYS A 29 13.82 8.28 -16.05
C LYS A 29 12.45 8.28 -15.39
N TYR A 30 12.11 7.21 -14.67
CA TYR A 30 10.80 7.02 -14.06
C TYR A 30 10.92 7.06 -12.55
N ALA A 31 10.00 7.77 -11.90
CA ALA A 31 9.74 7.55 -10.48
C ALA A 31 8.98 6.22 -10.33
N VAL A 32 9.43 5.39 -9.39
CA VAL A 32 8.82 4.09 -9.12
C VAL A 32 8.32 4.10 -7.68
N THR A 33 7.08 3.72 -7.48
CA THR A 33 6.51 3.53 -6.14
C THR A 33 5.87 2.15 -6.04
N ALA A 34 6.24 1.41 -5.00
CA ALA A 34 5.60 0.15 -4.66
C ALA A 34 4.88 0.30 -3.32
N TYR A 35 3.63 -0.16 -3.28
CA TYR A 35 2.82 -0.22 -2.08
C TYR A 35 2.47 -1.67 -1.76
N PHE A 36 2.56 -2.06 -0.50
CA PHE A 36 2.16 -3.39 -0.07
C PHE A 36 1.45 -3.37 1.29
N ILE A 37 0.54 -4.33 1.46
CA ILE A 37 -0.25 -4.52 2.67
C ILE A 37 -0.05 -5.93 3.21
N MET A 38 -0.12 -6.05 4.54
CA MET A 38 -0.27 -7.33 5.23
C MET A 38 -1.35 -7.21 6.30
N GLY A 39 -1.81 -8.35 6.81
CA GLY A 39 -2.80 -8.43 7.88
C GLY A 39 -2.46 -9.52 8.92
N ARG A 40 -2.80 -9.27 10.18
CA ARG A 40 -2.67 -10.22 11.30
C ARG A 40 -4.00 -10.79 11.72
N SER A 41 -4.99 -9.92 11.93
CA SER A 41 -6.37 -10.32 12.25
C SER A 41 -7.15 -10.70 11.01
N GLU A 42 -8.24 -11.46 11.20
CA GLU A 42 -9.21 -11.77 10.15
C GLU A 42 -9.65 -10.52 9.40
N ASN A 43 -10.09 -9.48 10.12
CA ASN A 43 -10.51 -8.21 9.52
C ASN A 43 -9.39 -7.56 8.69
N SER A 44 -8.15 -7.50 9.21
CA SER A 44 -7.02 -6.87 8.48
C SER A 44 -6.52 -7.67 7.27
N ARG A 45 -6.81 -8.97 7.22
CA ARG A 45 -6.52 -9.87 6.09
C ARG A 45 -7.65 -9.87 5.06
N ASN A 46 -8.85 -9.48 5.46
CA ASN A 46 -10.04 -9.45 4.62
C ASN A 46 -10.05 -8.24 3.68
N ARG A 47 -8.98 -8.04 2.90
CA ARG A 47 -8.90 -6.93 1.95
C ARG A 47 -8.11 -7.27 0.70
N VAL A 48 -8.58 -6.75 -0.41
CA VAL A 48 -7.93 -6.82 -1.73
C VAL A 48 -7.82 -5.43 -2.33
N PHE A 49 -6.85 -5.24 -3.22
CA PHE A 49 -6.78 -4.05 -4.05
C PHE A 49 -7.76 -4.15 -5.20
N VAL A 50 -8.40 -3.03 -5.51
CA VAL A 50 -9.12 -2.83 -6.75
C VAL A 50 -8.72 -1.51 -7.36
N GLU A 51 -8.80 -1.44 -8.69
CA GLU A 51 -8.62 -0.21 -9.44
C GLU A 51 -9.70 0.81 -9.04
N ASP A 52 -9.29 2.07 -8.93
CA ASP A 52 -10.18 3.19 -8.61
C ASP A 52 -9.69 4.45 -9.33
N GLY A 53 -10.21 4.66 -10.54
CA GLY A 53 -9.70 5.66 -11.47
C GLY A 53 -8.26 5.36 -11.88
N GLU A 54 -7.38 6.34 -11.71
CA GLU A 54 -5.94 6.20 -11.95
C GLU A 54 -5.17 5.66 -10.74
N GLY A 55 -5.86 5.37 -9.63
CA GLY A 55 -5.28 4.87 -8.40
C GLY A 55 -5.79 3.48 -8.03
N ILE A 56 -5.62 3.14 -6.75
CA ILE A 56 -6.17 1.91 -6.18
C ILE A 56 -6.81 2.21 -4.82
N ARG A 57 -7.84 1.43 -4.51
CA ARG A 57 -8.47 1.39 -3.18
C ARG A 57 -8.41 -0.03 -2.64
N THR A 58 -8.49 -0.16 -1.32
CA THR A 58 -8.76 -1.44 -0.69
C THR A 58 -10.26 -1.66 -0.57
N GLN A 59 -10.69 -2.89 -0.77
CA GLN A 59 -12.05 -3.34 -0.50
C GLN A 59 -12.05 -4.63 0.31
N ALA A 60 -13.14 -4.92 1.01
CA ALA A 60 -13.30 -6.20 1.69
C ALA A 60 -13.26 -7.35 0.67
N PHE A 61 -12.48 -8.40 0.95
CA PHE A 61 -12.50 -9.60 0.12
C PHE A 61 -13.84 -10.34 0.24
N ASP A 62 -14.26 -10.54 1.49
CA ASP A 62 -15.54 -11.09 1.88
C ASP A 62 -16.30 -10.04 2.71
N PRO A 63 -17.29 -9.34 2.12
CA PRO A 63 -18.05 -8.32 2.84
C PRO A 63 -18.77 -8.84 4.09
N SER A 64 -19.08 -10.14 4.18
CA SER A 64 -19.77 -10.71 5.35
C SER A 64 -18.88 -10.81 6.60
N LYS A 65 -17.56 -10.79 6.40
CA LYS A 65 -16.54 -10.83 7.47
C LYS A 65 -16.01 -9.46 7.85
N LEU A 66 -16.54 -8.40 7.25
CA LEU A 66 -16.16 -7.03 7.53
C LEU A 66 -16.63 -6.63 8.93
N THR A 67 -15.70 -6.21 9.79
CA THR A 67 -16.05 -5.62 11.09
C THR A 67 -15.82 -4.10 11.06
N ASP A 68 -14.71 -3.61 11.61
CA ASP A 68 -14.35 -2.19 11.56
C ASP A 68 -13.70 -1.84 10.21
N PRO A 69 -14.32 -0.97 9.37
CA PRO A 69 -13.80 -0.65 8.05
C PRO A 69 -12.64 0.36 8.07
N HIS A 70 -12.43 1.13 9.14
CA HIS A 70 -11.54 2.30 9.12
C HIS A 70 -10.09 1.96 8.74
N LEU A 71 -9.58 0.81 9.21
CA LEU A 71 -8.20 0.41 8.96
C LEU A 71 -8.00 -0.45 7.70
N ILE A 72 -9.08 -0.74 6.97
CA ILE A 72 -9.08 -1.73 5.88
C ILE A 72 -9.73 -1.24 4.59
N ILE A 73 -10.57 -0.20 4.61
CA ILE A 73 -11.16 0.42 3.41
C ILE A 73 -10.63 1.85 3.30
N TYR A 74 -9.67 2.08 2.40
CA TYR A 74 -9.08 3.38 2.12
C TYR A 74 -8.41 3.38 0.74
N SER A 75 -7.99 4.54 0.28
CA SER A 75 -7.32 4.74 -1.01
C SER A 75 -5.80 4.82 -0.78
N PRO A 76 -5.01 3.73 -0.83
CA PRO A 76 -3.57 3.86 -0.62
C PRO A 76 -2.86 4.63 -1.74
N VAL A 77 -3.45 4.70 -2.94
CA VAL A 77 -2.87 5.40 -4.09
C VAL A 77 -3.91 6.26 -4.77
N ARG A 78 -3.59 7.54 -4.95
CA ARG A 78 -4.35 8.50 -5.76
C ARG A 78 -3.44 9.20 -6.75
N VAL A 79 -4.01 9.66 -7.85
CA VAL A 79 -3.33 10.50 -8.84
C VAL A 79 -4.03 11.85 -8.89
N LEU A 80 -3.25 12.93 -8.76
CA LEU A 80 -3.71 14.31 -8.86
C LEU A 80 -2.88 15.05 -9.91
N GLY A 81 -3.38 15.11 -11.14
CA GLY A 81 -2.62 15.64 -12.28
C GLY A 81 -1.35 14.81 -12.50
N SER A 82 -0.18 15.43 -12.35
CA SER A 82 1.12 14.75 -12.47
C SER A 82 1.67 14.20 -11.15
N LYS A 83 0.90 14.23 -10.07
CA LYS A 83 1.33 13.81 -8.73
C LYS A 83 0.77 12.43 -8.39
N LEU A 84 1.63 11.51 -7.98
CA LEU A 84 1.26 10.25 -7.36
C LEU A 84 1.28 10.42 -5.84
N ILE A 85 0.16 10.18 -5.18
CA ILE A 85 0.00 10.27 -3.71
C ILE A 85 -0.10 8.84 -3.19
N VAL A 86 0.79 8.47 -2.27
CA VAL A 86 0.81 7.13 -1.67
C VAL A 86 0.91 7.23 -0.16
N THR A 87 -0.07 6.68 0.56
CA THR A 87 -0.08 6.63 2.03
C THR A 87 -0.50 5.25 2.53
N ASN A 88 -0.47 5.02 3.85
CA ASN A 88 -0.86 3.77 4.45
C ASN A 88 -2.27 3.76 5.07
N GLY A 89 -3.09 4.78 4.79
CA GLY A 89 -4.42 4.94 5.36
C GLY A 89 -5.31 5.90 4.57
N ASP A 90 -6.30 6.45 5.26
CA ASP A 90 -7.26 7.44 4.76
C ASP A 90 -6.64 8.83 4.53
N GLN A 91 -5.42 9.08 5.03
CA GLN A 91 -4.71 10.34 4.85
C GLN A 91 -4.43 10.67 3.37
N THR A 92 -4.51 9.68 2.47
CA THR A 92 -4.38 9.93 1.02
C THR A 92 -5.46 10.87 0.50
N ASP A 93 -6.65 10.85 1.13
CA ASP A 93 -7.82 11.62 0.70
C ASP A 93 -7.95 12.96 1.47
N THR A 94 -6.94 13.37 2.25
CA THR A 94 -6.85 14.67 2.97
C THR A 94 -6.03 15.69 2.19
#